data_AF-A0A453QYX4-F1
#
_entry.id   AF-A0A453QYX4-F1
#
_cell.length_a   1.000
_cell.length_b   1.000
_cell.length_c   1.000
_cell.angle_alpha   90.00
_cell.angle_beta   90.00
_cell.angle_gamma   90.00
#
_symmetry.space_group_name_H-M   'P 1'
#
loop_
_entity.id
_entity.type
_entity.pdbx_description
1 polymer ?
#
loop_
_entity_poly.entity_id
_entity_poly.type
_entity_poly.pdbx_seq_one_letter_code
_entity_poly.pdbx_strand_id
1 'polypeptide(L)'
;MYYAFLKSGSELLLTINAVGCVIESLYIAMYLVYAPKSARLLTAKLFIGLDVGLFGLIALVTMLASYGPLRVQVVGWICVAVALGVFAAPLSIIRLVIRTKSVEFMPFSLSFFLVLSAVIWFAYGALKKDIFVAMPNVLGFLFGVAQMALYMAYRNKKPATVVLVHEEMKLPEHVKEVAGGAKPQGGAPTEGRISCGAEVHPIDVLPAVAVDEQAAGAADEDVIRDDQNMLRPEQPVVIKPDVAIVVQA
;
A
#
# COMPACT_ATOMS: atom_id res chain seq x y z
N MET A 1 2.19 -24.38 7.43
CA MET A 1 2.60 -25.51 6.57
C MET A 1 3.85 -26.24 7.09
N TYR A 2 5.08 -25.80 6.76
CA TYR A 2 6.35 -26.53 7.01
C TYR A 2 6.51 -27.13 8.43
N TYR A 3 6.16 -26.38 9.48
CA TYR A 3 6.18 -26.86 10.87
C TYR A 3 5.41 -28.19 11.08
N ALA A 4 4.24 -28.35 10.45
CA ALA A 4 3.40 -29.54 10.60
C ALA A 4 3.97 -30.77 9.86
N PHE A 5 4.69 -30.57 8.75
CA PHE A 5 5.42 -31.67 8.10
C PHE A 5 6.62 -32.15 8.93
N LEU A 6 7.25 -31.26 9.69
CA LEU A 6 8.37 -31.61 10.57
C LEU A 6 7.95 -32.24 11.90
N LYS A 7 6.68 -32.13 12.29
CA LYS A 7 6.17 -32.58 13.59
C LYS A 7 5.06 -33.62 13.44
N SER A 8 5.40 -34.88 13.71
CA SER A 8 4.49 -36.02 13.73
C SER A 8 3.23 -35.75 14.57
N GLY A 9 2.07 -36.16 14.05
CA GLY A 9 0.77 -36.02 14.73
C GLY A 9 0.18 -34.61 14.72
N SER A 10 0.65 -33.71 13.84
CA SER A 10 0.10 -32.36 13.63
C SER A 10 -0.90 -32.27 12.44
N GLU A 11 -1.53 -33.38 12.06
CA GLU A 11 -2.38 -33.50 10.87
C GLU A 11 -3.51 -32.45 10.77
N LEU A 12 -4.20 -32.14 11.88
CA LEU A 12 -5.25 -31.10 11.88
C LEU A 12 -4.71 -29.71 11.55
N LEU A 13 -3.49 -29.39 11.97
CA LEU A 13 -2.83 -28.14 11.62
C LEU A 13 -2.35 -28.16 10.16
N LEU A 14 -1.97 -29.33 9.64
CA LEU A 14 -1.62 -29.50 8.23
C LEU A 14 -2.85 -29.29 7.32
N THR A 15 -3.98 -29.92 7.60
CA THR A 15 -5.19 -29.85 6.76
C THR A 15 -5.79 -28.44 6.72
N ILE A 16 -5.92 -27.74 7.85
CA ILE A 16 -6.44 -26.36 7.85
C ILE A 16 -5.50 -25.40 7.10
N ASN A 17 -4.18 -25.61 7.20
CA ASN A 17 -3.18 -24.82 6.48
C ASN A 17 -3.20 -25.11 4.97
N ALA A 18 -3.56 -26.33 4.55
CA ALA A 18 -3.70 -26.69 3.14
C ALA A 18 -4.91 -25.97 2.51
N VAL A 19 -6.07 -26.02 3.19
CA VAL A 19 -7.28 -25.32 2.77
C VAL A 19 -7.06 -23.80 2.76
N GLY A 20 -6.41 -23.25 3.80
CA GLY A 20 -6.01 -21.84 3.85
C GLY A 20 -5.15 -21.43 2.66
N CYS A 21 -4.06 -22.15 2.41
CA CYS A 21 -3.14 -21.87 1.30
C CYS A 21 -3.84 -21.88 -0.08
N VAL A 22 -4.78 -22.80 -0.32
CA VAL A 22 -5.58 -22.84 -1.56
C VAL A 22 -6.49 -21.61 -1.67
N ILE A 23 -7.18 -21.23 -0.59
CA ILE A 23 -8.07 -20.06 -0.55
C ILE A 23 -7.26 -18.76 -0.75
N GLU A 24 -6.13 -18.61 -0.06
CA GLU A 24 -5.21 -17.48 -0.16
C GLU A 24 -4.63 -17.37 -1.58
N SER A 25 -4.22 -18.49 -2.19
CA SER A 25 -3.74 -18.52 -3.58
C SER A 25 -4.82 -18.08 -4.58
N LEU A 26 -6.08 -18.47 -4.36
CA LEU A 26 -7.21 -18.01 -5.19
C LEU A 26 -7.48 -16.51 -5.03
N TYR A 27 -7.43 -15.98 -3.79
CA TYR A 27 -7.54 -14.53 -3.56
C TYR A 27 -6.41 -13.74 -4.22
N ILE A 28 -5.15 -14.20 -4.11
CA ILE A 28 -3.99 -13.57 -4.74
C ILE A 28 -4.11 -13.65 -6.27
N ALA A 29 -4.52 -14.79 -6.83
CA ALA A 29 -4.72 -14.95 -8.27
C ALA A 29 -5.80 -13.97 -8.81
N MET A 30 -6.96 -13.89 -8.15
CA MET A 30 -7.99 -12.92 -8.51
C MET A 30 -7.50 -11.47 -8.39
N TYR A 31 -6.78 -11.14 -7.31
CA TYR A 31 -6.19 -9.80 -7.15
C TYR A 31 -5.21 -9.48 -8.29
N LEU A 32 -4.32 -10.41 -8.66
CA LEU A 32 -3.36 -10.20 -9.75
C LEU A 32 -4.03 -10.12 -11.14
N VAL A 33 -5.21 -10.71 -11.33
CA VAL A 33 -6.00 -10.51 -12.57
C VAL A 33 -6.59 -9.10 -12.63
N TYR A 34 -7.26 -8.64 -11.56
CA TYR A 34 -8.07 -7.41 -11.59
C TYR A 34 -7.36 -6.13 -11.12
N ALA A 35 -6.23 -6.20 -10.41
CA ALA A 35 -5.56 -5.03 -9.86
C ALA A 35 -4.85 -4.15 -10.92
N PRO A 36 -4.83 -2.81 -10.72
CA PRO A 36 -4.11 -1.90 -11.61
C PRO A 36 -2.59 -2.18 -11.60
N LYS A 37 -1.93 -1.91 -12.73
CA LYS A 37 -0.55 -2.36 -13.02
C LYS A 37 0.47 -2.10 -11.91
N SER A 38 0.41 -0.94 -11.24
CA SER A 38 1.29 -0.55 -10.14
C SER A 38 1.08 -1.41 -8.88
N ALA A 39 -0.16 -1.51 -8.40
CA ALA A 39 -0.51 -2.34 -7.24
C ALA A 39 -0.27 -3.82 -7.52
N ARG A 40 -0.60 -4.30 -8.73
CA ARG A 40 -0.31 -5.66 -9.19
C ARG A 40 1.17 -6.00 -9.12
N LEU A 41 2.05 -5.11 -9.61
CA LEU A 41 3.49 -5.33 -9.57
C LEU A 41 4.04 -5.34 -8.14
N LEU A 42 3.51 -4.50 -7.26
CA LEU A 42 3.86 -4.52 -5.83
C LEU A 42 3.46 -5.85 -5.17
N THR A 43 2.21 -6.30 -5.35
CA THR A 43 1.74 -7.57 -4.79
C THR A 43 2.49 -8.77 -5.35
N ALA A 44 2.77 -8.81 -6.66
CA ALA A 44 3.58 -9.86 -7.26
C ALA A 44 5.02 -9.88 -6.71
N LYS A 45 5.65 -8.72 -6.52
CA LYS A 45 6.99 -8.62 -5.91
C LYS A 45 6.99 -9.06 -4.44
N LEU A 46 5.95 -8.72 -3.68
CA LEU A 46 5.80 -9.16 -2.29
C LEU A 46 5.60 -10.68 -2.21
N PHE A 47 4.71 -11.25 -3.02
CA PHE A 47 4.46 -12.70 -3.05
C PHE A 47 5.73 -13.50 -3.43
N ILE A 48 6.41 -13.10 -4.51
CA ILE A 48 7.65 -13.77 -4.95
C ILE A 48 8.77 -13.58 -3.91
N GLY A 49 8.90 -12.40 -3.30
CA GLY A 49 9.94 -12.10 -2.31
C GLY A 49 9.73 -12.76 -0.94
N LEU A 50 8.49 -12.78 -0.44
CA LEU A 50 8.15 -13.23 0.90
C LEU A 50 7.73 -14.71 0.92
N ASP A 51 6.71 -15.06 0.15
CA ASP A 51 6.06 -16.37 0.21
C ASP A 51 6.81 -17.46 -0.57
N VAL A 52 7.58 -17.07 -1.59
CA VAL A 52 8.48 -17.98 -2.33
C VAL A 52 9.94 -17.80 -1.86
N GLY A 53 10.47 -16.58 -1.93
CA GLY A 53 11.88 -16.28 -1.64
C GLY A 53 12.27 -16.50 -0.19
N LEU A 54 11.69 -15.74 0.75
CA LEU A 54 12.03 -15.85 2.17
C LEU A 54 11.64 -17.21 2.74
N PHE A 55 10.48 -17.77 2.39
CA PHE A 55 10.11 -19.13 2.78
C PHE A 55 11.11 -20.18 2.27
N GLY A 56 11.50 -20.11 0.99
CA GLY A 56 12.50 -21.01 0.40
C GLY A 56 13.86 -20.90 1.07
N LEU A 57 14.30 -19.68 1.40
CA LEU A 57 15.53 -19.42 2.16
C LEU A 57 15.46 -20.01 3.57
N ILE A 58 14.35 -19.81 4.30
CA ILE A 58 14.13 -20.41 5.62
C ILE A 58 14.16 -21.94 5.54
N ALA A 59 13.50 -22.54 4.55
CA ALA A 59 13.51 -23.98 4.34
C ALA A 59 14.93 -24.51 4.06
N LEU A 60 15.67 -23.86 3.14
CA LEU A 60 17.04 -24.23 2.80
C LEU A 60 17.99 -24.11 4.00
N VAL A 61 18.01 -22.97 4.68
CA VAL A 61 18.87 -22.72 5.85
C VAL A 61 18.55 -23.69 6.98
N THR A 62 17.28 -23.94 7.28
CA THR A 62 16.90 -24.90 8.34
C THR A 62 17.21 -26.36 7.96
N MET A 63 17.19 -26.73 6.69
CA MET A 63 17.61 -28.07 6.22
C MET A 63 19.13 -28.28 6.31
N LEU A 64 19.93 -27.25 6.03
CA LEU A 64 21.40 -27.34 6.04
C LEU A 64 22.01 -27.14 7.45
N ALA A 65 21.44 -26.24 8.25
CA ALA A 65 22.02 -25.80 9.52
C ALA A 65 21.35 -26.40 10.78
N SER A 66 20.26 -27.17 10.65
CA SER A 66 19.58 -27.75 11.83
C SER A 66 19.04 -29.16 11.60
N TYR A 67 19.26 -30.03 12.59
CA TYR A 67 19.03 -31.47 12.49
C TYR A 67 18.06 -31.96 13.55
N GLY A 68 17.23 -32.96 13.22
CA GLY A 68 16.34 -33.63 14.16
C GLY A 68 15.43 -32.66 14.96
N PRO A 69 15.31 -32.80 16.29
CA PRO A 69 14.46 -31.97 17.13
C PRO A 69 14.77 -30.46 17.07
N LEU A 70 16.03 -30.08 16.85
CA LEU A 70 16.44 -28.67 16.77
C LEU A 70 15.75 -27.96 15.60
N ARG A 71 15.62 -28.64 14.45
CA ARG A 71 14.92 -28.10 13.27
C ARG A 71 13.44 -27.81 13.57
N VAL A 72 12.78 -28.67 14.36
CA VAL A 72 11.39 -28.46 14.80
C VAL A 72 11.28 -27.24 15.71
N GLN A 73 12.23 -27.02 16.62
CA GLN A 73 12.24 -25.85 17.50
C GLN A 73 12.51 -24.55 16.74
N VAL A 74 13.52 -24.52 15.86
CA VAL A 74 13.85 -23.33 15.05
C VAL A 74 12.68 -22.94 14.15
N VAL A 75 12.10 -23.89 13.41
CA VAL A 75 10.93 -23.63 12.55
C VAL A 75 9.70 -23.26 13.37
N GLY A 76 9.53 -23.82 14.58
CA GLY A 76 8.49 -23.44 15.52
C GLY A 76 8.60 -21.98 15.97
N TRP A 77 9.78 -21.52 16.38
CA TRP A 77 10.01 -20.12 16.78
C TRP A 77 9.83 -19.14 15.62
N ILE A 78 10.27 -19.50 14.40
CA ILE A 78 10.01 -18.71 13.19
C ILE A 78 8.50 -18.63 12.91
N CYS A 79 7.77 -19.75 13.03
CA CYS A 79 6.31 -19.78 12.86
C CYS A 79 5.58 -18.89 13.88
N VAL A 80 6.04 -18.86 15.13
CA VAL A 80 5.55 -17.93 16.16
C VAL A 80 5.83 -16.48 15.75
N ALA A 81 7.07 -16.14 15.38
CA ALA A 81 7.44 -14.78 14.99
C ALA A 81 6.61 -14.24 13.81
N VAL A 82 6.37 -15.07 12.78
CA VAL A 82 5.50 -14.71 11.65
C VAL A 82 4.05 -14.54 12.11
N ALA A 83 3.50 -15.46 12.91
CA ALA A 83 2.14 -15.35 13.44
C ALA A 83 1.93 -14.11 14.32
N LEU A 84 2.94 -13.71 15.10
CA LEU A 84 2.93 -12.45 15.87
C LEU A 84 2.89 -11.23 14.95
N GLY A 85 3.64 -11.24 13.84
CA GLY A 85 3.65 -10.15 12.86
C GLY A 85 2.28 -9.88 12.21
N VAL A 86 1.49 -10.93 11.97
CA VAL A 86 0.13 -10.80 11.40
C VAL A 86 -0.80 -9.96 12.30
N PHE A 87 -0.57 -9.91 13.62
CA PHE A 87 -1.38 -9.09 14.53
C PHE A 87 -1.23 -7.56 14.33
N ALA A 88 -0.27 -7.09 13.51
CA ALA A 88 -0.21 -5.69 13.10
C ALA A 88 -1.50 -5.21 12.41
N ALA A 89 -2.16 -6.08 11.64
CA ALA A 89 -3.42 -5.75 10.95
C ALA A 89 -4.60 -5.50 11.92
N PRO A 90 -5.01 -6.45 12.80
CA PRO A 90 -6.08 -6.18 13.76
C PRO A 90 -5.76 -5.06 14.75
N LEU A 91 -4.49 -4.85 15.11
CA LEU A 91 -4.05 -3.72 15.93
C LEU A 91 -4.26 -2.37 15.22
N SER A 92 -4.01 -2.31 13.90
CA SER A 92 -4.30 -1.14 13.07
C SER A 92 -5.80 -0.82 13.05
N ILE A 93 -6.67 -1.83 12.89
CA ILE A 93 -8.13 -1.65 12.93
C ILE A 93 -8.62 -1.18 14.31
N ILE A 94 -8.07 -1.72 15.41
CA ILE A 94 -8.36 -1.23 16.77
C ILE A 94 -8.00 0.26 16.90
N ARG A 95 -6.81 0.65 16.42
CA ARG A 95 -6.37 2.06 16.41
C ARG A 95 -7.26 2.95 15.54
N LEU A 96 -7.74 2.44 14.40
CA LEU A 96 -8.67 3.14 13.51
C LEU A 96 -10.01 3.42 14.21
N VAL A 97 -10.66 2.40 14.79
CA VAL A 97 -11.95 2.55 15.50
C VAL A 97 -11.84 3.51 16.70
N ILE A 98 -10.71 3.48 17.44
CA ILE A 98 -10.46 4.44 18.53
C ILE A 98 -10.34 5.88 18.01
N ARG A 99 -9.78 6.08 16.81
CA ARG A 99 -9.64 7.39 16.13
C ARG A 99 -10.96 7.89 15.55
N THR A 100 -11.64 7.08 14.74
CA THR A 100 -12.86 7.47 13.99
C THR A 100 -14.13 7.50 14.84
N LYS A 101 -14.12 6.80 16.00
CA LYS A 101 -15.30 6.57 16.86
C LYS A 101 -16.44 5.78 16.19
N SER A 102 -16.20 5.20 15.02
CA SER A 102 -17.14 4.36 14.26
C SER A 102 -16.66 2.90 14.20
N VAL A 103 -17.61 1.97 14.24
CA VAL A 103 -17.40 0.51 14.15
C VAL A 103 -17.76 -0.07 12.78
N GLU A 104 -18.05 0.79 11.81
CA GLU A 104 -18.43 0.46 10.42
C GLU A 104 -17.41 -0.47 9.72
N PHE A 105 -16.12 -0.32 10.04
CA PHE A 105 -15.03 -1.17 9.53
C PHE A 105 -14.76 -2.44 10.35
N MET A 106 -15.64 -2.82 11.30
CA MET A 106 -15.45 -3.98 12.18
C MET A 106 -16.73 -4.83 12.30
N PRO A 107 -16.92 -5.83 11.42
CA PRO A 107 -18.04 -6.77 11.53
C PRO A 107 -17.88 -7.68 12.76
N PHE A 108 -18.76 -7.53 13.75
CA PHE A 108 -18.76 -8.28 15.02
C PHE A 108 -18.56 -9.80 14.88
N SER A 109 -19.22 -10.41 13.89
CA SER A 109 -19.13 -11.85 13.62
C SER A 109 -17.70 -12.32 13.35
N LEU A 110 -16.88 -11.50 12.68
CA LEU A 110 -15.48 -11.80 12.37
C LEU A 110 -14.68 -11.94 13.67
N SER A 111 -14.77 -10.95 14.57
CA SER A 111 -14.10 -10.98 15.87
C SER A 111 -14.58 -12.13 16.76
N PHE A 112 -15.87 -12.47 16.72
CA PHE A 112 -16.40 -13.65 17.42
C PHE A 112 -15.80 -14.97 16.90
N PHE A 113 -15.75 -15.16 15.57
CA PHE A 113 -15.13 -16.36 14.99
C PHE A 113 -13.61 -16.41 15.21
N LEU A 114 -12.91 -15.26 15.25
CA LEU A 114 -11.51 -15.21 15.66
C LEU A 114 -11.31 -15.66 17.11
N VAL A 115 -12.15 -15.21 18.05
CA VAL A 115 -12.10 -15.66 19.46
C VAL A 115 -12.35 -17.16 19.56
N LEU A 116 -13.37 -17.70 18.88
CA LEU A 116 -13.67 -19.13 18.88
C LEU A 116 -12.53 -19.96 18.28
N SER A 117 -11.98 -19.53 17.14
CA SER A 117 -10.82 -20.17 16.50
C SER A 117 -9.60 -20.17 17.43
N ALA A 118 -9.30 -19.03 18.04
CA ALA A 118 -8.19 -18.89 18.98
C ALA A 118 -8.33 -19.80 20.21
N VAL A 119 -9.52 -19.93 20.79
CA VAL A 119 -9.78 -20.88 21.90
C VAL A 119 -9.58 -22.33 21.45
N ILE A 120 -10.08 -22.72 20.28
CA ILE A 120 -9.92 -24.08 19.75
C ILE A 120 -8.44 -24.41 19.49
N TRP A 121 -7.70 -23.52 18.84
CA TRP A 121 -6.27 -23.73 18.55
C TRP A 121 -5.38 -23.62 19.78
N PHE A 122 -5.72 -22.78 20.75
CA PHE A 122 -5.07 -22.79 22.07
C PHE A 122 -5.29 -24.12 22.79
N ALA A 123 -6.53 -24.63 22.83
CA ALA A 123 -6.84 -25.91 23.46
C ALA A 123 -6.14 -27.08 22.75
N TYR A 124 -6.14 -27.11 21.41
CA TYR A 124 -5.37 -28.08 20.61
C TYR A 124 -3.88 -28.02 20.95
N GLY A 125 -3.30 -26.82 21.00
CA GLY A 125 -1.91 -26.60 21.37
C GLY A 125 -1.60 -27.11 22.77
N ALA A 126 -2.41 -26.73 23.77
CA ALA A 126 -2.24 -27.18 25.15
C ALA A 126 -2.32 -28.71 25.30
N LEU A 127 -3.31 -29.36 24.68
CA LEU A 127 -3.48 -30.82 24.68
C LEU A 127 -2.29 -31.54 24.02
N LYS A 128 -1.78 -31.01 22.90
CA LYS A 128 -0.60 -31.52 22.18
C LYS A 128 0.74 -31.09 22.82
N LYS A 129 0.73 -30.37 23.94
CA LYS A 129 1.88 -29.71 24.58
C LYS A 129 2.73 -28.90 23.58
N ASP A 130 2.05 -28.19 22.69
CA ASP A 130 2.61 -27.40 21.60
C ASP A 130 2.53 -25.89 21.91
N ILE A 131 3.60 -25.36 22.50
CA ILE A 131 3.70 -23.93 22.81
C ILE A 131 3.73 -23.04 21.57
N PHE A 132 4.21 -23.55 20.42
CA PHE A 132 4.30 -22.78 19.18
C PHE A 132 2.92 -22.55 18.56
N VAL A 133 1.98 -23.48 18.79
CA VAL A 133 0.57 -23.29 18.42
C VAL A 133 -0.20 -22.53 19.50
N ALA A 134 0.04 -22.83 20.79
CA ALA A 134 -0.70 -22.20 21.88
C ALA A 134 -0.41 -20.68 22.01
N MET A 135 0.86 -20.27 21.97
CA MET A 135 1.27 -18.88 22.25
C MET A 135 0.62 -17.82 21.34
N PRO A 136 0.69 -17.91 19.99
CA PRO A 136 0.06 -16.90 19.14
C PRO A 136 -1.47 -16.88 19.32
N ASN A 137 -2.10 -18.01 19.63
CA ASN A 137 -3.54 -18.07 19.86
C ASN A 137 -3.99 -17.39 21.16
N VAL A 138 -3.15 -17.31 22.20
CA VAL A 138 -3.45 -16.45 23.38
C VAL A 138 -3.56 -14.99 22.96
N LEU A 139 -2.67 -14.50 22.10
CA LEU A 139 -2.70 -13.13 21.60
C LEU A 139 -3.85 -12.91 20.60
N GLY A 140 -4.14 -13.88 19.73
CA GLY A 140 -5.32 -13.86 18.87
C GLY A 140 -6.63 -13.76 19.64
N PHE A 141 -6.75 -14.50 20.76
CA PHE A 141 -7.86 -14.38 21.70
C PHE A 141 -7.95 -12.98 22.32
N LEU A 142 -6.84 -12.45 22.85
CA LEU A 142 -6.80 -11.11 23.46
C LEU A 142 -7.19 -10.01 22.47
N PHE A 143 -6.69 -10.05 21.22
CA PHE A 143 -7.08 -9.10 20.18
C PHE A 143 -8.54 -9.26 19.76
N GLY A 144 -9.05 -10.49 19.62
CA GLY A 144 -10.46 -10.76 19.30
C GLY A 144 -11.42 -10.25 20.39
N VAL A 145 -11.10 -10.48 21.66
CA VAL A 145 -11.86 -9.94 22.80
C VAL A 145 -11.80 -8.42 22.84
N ALA A 146 -10.62 -7.82 22.60
CA ALA A 146 -10.47 -6.37 22.52
C ALA A 146 -11.33 -5.76 21.39
N GLN A 147 -11.37 -6.39 20.21
CA GLN A 147 -12.25 -6.00 19.11
C GLN A 147 -13.74 -6.08 19.50
N MET A 148 -14.19 -7.19 20.10
CA MET A 148 -15.58 -7.36 20.54
C MET A 148 -15.99 -6.32 21.60
N ALA A 149 -15.11 -6.03 22.57
CA ALA A 149 -15.34 -5.01 23.58
C ALA A 149 -15.41 -3.60 22.95
N LEU A 150 -14.53 -3.30 22.00
CA LEU A 150 -14.50 -2.03 21.26
C LEU A 150 -15.77 -1.85 20.42
N TYR A 151 -16.22 -2.91 19.73
CA TYR A 151 -17.49 -2.92 19.00
C TYR A 151 -18.66 -2.58 19.93
N MET A 152 -18.78 -3.25 21.08
CA MET A 152 -19.85 -3.00 22.05
C MET A 152 -19.80 -1.58 22.64
N ALA A 153 -18.61 -1.03 22.88
CA ALA A 153 -18.42 0.31 23.43
C ALA A 153 -18.80 1.46 22.45
N TYR A 154 -18.74 1.22 21.14
CA TYR A 154 -19.00 2.22 20.11
C TYR A 154 -20.32 2.01 19.34
N ARG A 155 -20.84 0.79 19.18
CA ARG A 155 -22.10 0.53 18.45
C ARG A 155 -23.31 1.32 18.98
N ASN A 156 -23.31 1.65 20.27
CA ASN A 156 -24.40 2.36 20.94
C ASN A 156 -24.21 3.90 20.92
N LYS A 157 -23.15 4.42 20.29
CA LYS A 157 -22.84 5.86 20.23
C LYS A 157 -23.19 6.40 18.84
N LYS A 158 -24.15 7.33 18.78
CA LYS A 158 -24.53 7.98 17.50
C LYS A 158 -23.30 8.66 16.89
N PRO A 159 -22.93 8.37 15.63
CA PRO A 159 -21.75 8.92 15.01
C PRO A 159 -21.98 10.38 14.58
N ALA A 160 -21.34 11.33 15.27
CA ALA A 160 -21.32 12.74 14.85
C ALA A 160 -20.51 12.97 13.53
N THR A 161 -19.77 11.95 13.09
CA THR A 161 -18.73 12.06 12.05
C THR A 161 -19.20 11.70 10.63
N VAL A 162 -20.43 11.17 10.46
CA VAL A 162 -20.95 10.75 9.13
C VAL A 162 -20.95 11.91 8.12
N VAL A 163 -21.19 13.13 8.60
CA VAL A 163 -21.15 14.35 7.78
C VAL A 163 -19.79 14.56 7.12
N LEU A 164 -18.69 14.37 7.86
CA LEU A 164 -17.34 14.68 7.40
C LEU A 164 -16.77 13.60 6.45
N VAL A 165 -17.08 12.32 6.70
CA VAL A 165 -16.63 11.22 5.81
C VAL A 165 -17.34 11.29 4.45
N HIS A 166 -18.58 11.74 4.41
CA HIS A 166 -19.32 11.94 3.17
C HIS A 166 -18.83 13.15 2.35
N GLU A 167 -18.05 14.04 2.97
CA GLU A 167 -17.38 15.18 2.34
C GLU A 167 -16.00 14.76 1.79
N GLU A 168 -15.17 14.09 2.61
CA GLU A 168 -13.85 13.54 2.21
C GLU A 168 -13.93 12.53 1.05
N MET A 169 -15.05 11.79 0.89
CA MET A 169 -15.22 10.88 -0.25
C MET A 169 -15.47 11.61 -1.59
N LYS A 170 -15.60 12.95 -1.59
CA LYS A 170 -15.64 13.81 -2.79
C LYS A 170 -14.31 14.54 -3.02
N LEU A 171 -13.21 13.79 -3.22
CA LEU A 171 -11.98 14.35 -3.80
C LEU A 171 -12.18 14.75 -5.29
N PRO A 172 -11.30 15.57 -5.89
CA PRO A 172 -11.75 16.64 -6.77
C PRO A 172 -11.70 16.25 -8.24
N GLU A 173 -12.88 16.26 -8.88
CA GLU A 173 -13.05 15.99 -10.30
C GLU A 173 -12.27 17.03 -11.14
N HIS A 174 -11.16 16.57 -11.72
CA HIS A 174 -10.32 17.40 -12.58
C HIS A 174 -10.96 17.54 -13.96
N VAL A 175 -11.41 18.75 -14.28
CA VAL A 175 -11.61 19.19 -15.66
C VAL A 175 -10.72 20.40 -15.91
N LYS A 176 -9.93 20.34 -16.98
CA LYS A 176 -9.06 21.43 -17.45
C LYS A 176 -9.18 21.52 -18.97
N GLU A 177 -9.22 22.74 -19.48
CA GLU A 177 -9.15 23.11 -20.91
C GLU A 177 -10.35 22.74 -21.82
N VAL A 178 -10.70 23.51 -22.87
CA VAL A 178 -10.62 24.97 -23.10
C VAL A 178 -11.51 25.38 -24.30
N ALA A 179 -11.73 26.69 -24.48
CA ALA A 179 -12.13 27.42 -25.70
C ALA A 179 -13.62 27.80 -25.95
N GLY A 180 -13.81 29.03 -26.44
CA GLY A 180 -14.97 29.48 -27.25
C GLY A 180 -15.96 30.43 -26.56
N GLY A 181 -16.11 31.67 -27.07
CA GLY A 181 -17.26 32.55 -26.71
C GLY A 181 -16.93 34.05 -26.58
N ALA A 182 -17.26 34.84 -27.60
CA ALA A 182 -16.89 36.26 -27.76
C ALA A 182 -17.52 37.29 -26.77
N LYS A 183 -16.90 38.48 -26.74
CA LYS A 183 -17.33 39.76 -26.15
C LYS A 183 -18.75 40.23 -26.56
N PRO A 184 -19.35 41.15 -25.79
CA PRO A 184 -19.46 42.55 -26.28
C PRO A 184 -18.87 43.62 -25.33
N GLN A 185 -19.03 44.92 -25.66
CA GLN A 185 -18.40 46.08 -24.98
C GLN A 185 -19.40 47.23 -24.74
N GLY A 186 -19.05 48.16 -23.83
CA GLY A 186 -19.62 49.51 -23.70
C GLY A 186 -20.40 49.75 -22.40
N GLY A 187 -20.26 50.87 -21.67
CA GLY A 187 -19.39 52.05 -21.86
C GLY A 187 -19.28 52.92 -20.59
N ALA A 188 -18.44 53.97 -20.63
CA ALA A 188 -18.14 54.92 -19.52
C ALA A 188 -18.76 56.32 -19.82
N PRO A 189 -18.41 57.51 -19.22
CA PRO A 189 -17.28 57.95 -18.36
C PRO A 189 -17.76 58.36 -16.91
N THR A 190 -17.26 59.31 -16.09
CA THR A 190 -16.33 60.49 -16.21
C THR A 190 -15.77 60.93 -14.82
N GLU A 191 -14.90 61.96 -14.81
CA GLU A 191 -14.27 62.68 -13.66
C GLU A 191 -13.22 61.89 -12.84
N GLY A 192 -12.09 62.44 -12.35
CA GLY A 192 -11.48 63.79 -12.42
C GLY A 192 -10.95 64.23 -11.02
N ARG A 193 -9.79 64.89 -10.80
CA ARG A 193 -8.60 65.24 -11.61
C ARG A 193 -7.46 65.73 -10.69
N ILE A 194 -6.27 65.10 -10.73
CA ILE A 194 -4.91 65.61 -10.36
C ILE A 194 -4.68 66.25 -8.96
N SER A 195 -3.67 65.74 -8.23
CA SER A 195 -2.73 66.58 -7.47
C SER A 195 -1.37 65.87 -7.34
N CYS A 196 -0.28 66.63 -7.12
CA CYS A 196 1.09 66.12 -7.03
C CYS A 196 1.66 66.23 -5.61
N GLY A 197 2.56 65.31 -5.26
CA GLY A 197 3.41 65.38 -4.07
C GLY A 197 4.53 64.37 -4.20
N ALA A 198 5.78 64.81 -4.00
CA ALA A 198 6.96 63.96 -4.13
C ALA A 198 7.92 64.25 -2.99
N GLU A 199 8.33 63.20 -2.27
CA GLU A 199 9.52 63.22 -1.43
C GLU A 199 10.12 61.81 -1.36
N VAL A 200 11.44 61.74 -1.43
CA VAL A 200 12.25 60.51 -1.31
C VAL A 200 13.51 60.91 -0.56
N HIS A 201 13.81 60.24 0.56
CA HIS A 201 15.10 60.38 1.23
C HIS A 201 15.63 59.01 1.70
N PRO A 202 16.96 58.79 1.73
CA PRO A 202 17.51 57.43 1.63
C PRO A 202 18.52 57.02 2.71
N ILE A 203 18.73 55.70 2.82
CA ILE A 203 20.00 55.00 3.14
C ILE A 203 20.64 55.21 4.53
N ASP A 204 20.91 54.08 5.20
CA ASP A 204 22.09 53.83 6.03
C ASP A 204 22.94 52.71 5.37
N VAL A 205 24.26 52.66 5.63
CA VAL A 205 25.21 51.97 4.72
C VAL A 205 26.36 51.20 5.41
N LEU A 206 26.45 49.88 5.12
CA LEU A 206 27.67 49.01 5.12
C LEU A 206 28.44 48.84 6.46
N PRO A 207 29.51 48.00 6.59
CA PRO A 207 30.30 47.16 5.64
C PRO A 207 29.96 45.64 5.72
N ALA A 208 30.36 44.70 4.84
CA ALA A 208 31.63 44.40 4.12
C ALA A 208 32.79 43.97 5.07
N VAL A 209 33.72 43.03 4.81
CA VAL A 209 34.12 42.11 3.71
C VAL A 209 34.43 40.73 4.41
N ALA A 210 34.50 39.50 3.88
CA ALA A 210 34.77 38.85 2.57
C ALA A 210 33.88 37.57 2.44
N VAL A 211 33.91 36.63 1.47
CA VAL A 211 34.80 36.21 0.34
C VAL A 211 36.08 35.41 0.69
N ASP A 212 36.11 34.10 0.40
CA ASP A 212 37.28 33.44 -0.22
C ASP A 212 36.92 32.15 -1.01
N GLU A 213 37.74 31.80 -2.00
CA GLU A 213 37.67 30.60 -2.88
C GLU A 213 38.84 29.63 -2.44
N GLN A 214 39.18 28.42 -2.91
CA GLN A 214 39.12 27.66 -4.16
C GLN A 214 39.68 26.24 -3.79
N ALA A 215 39.05 25.09 -4.11
CA ALA A 215 39.20 24.23 -5.31
C ALA A 215 40.49 23.35 -5.42
N ALA A 216 40.55 22.55 -6.52
CA ALA A 216 41.57 21.55 -6.92
C ALA A 216 41.56 20.17 -6.19
N GLY A 217 41.79 19.04 -6.87
CA GLY A 217 42.02 18.83 -8.32
C GLY A 217 42.20 17.35 -8.74
N ALA A 218 42.58 17.14 -10.02
CA ALA A 218 42.65 15.87 -10.81
C ALA A 218 41.27 15.27 -11.21
N ALA A 219 40.90 15.00 -12.48
CA ALA A 219 41.60 14.72 -13.75
C ALA A 219 42.20 13.28 -13.85
N ASP A 220 42.17 12.56 -14.98
CA ASP A 220 41.66 12.89 -16.33
C ASP A 220 41.29 11.64 -17.20
N GLU A 221 40.78 11.92 -18.41
CA GLU A 221 40.72 11.14 -19.68
C GLU A 221 39.61 10.08 -19.95
N ASP A 222 39.06 9.96 -21.19
CA ASP A 222 38.77 10.97 -22.22
C ASP A 222 37.71 10.50 -23.27
N VAL A 223 37.15 11.44 -24.07
CA VAL A 223 36.73 11.39 -25.51
C VAL A 223 36.22 10.06 -26.13
N ILE A 224 35.05 9.98 -26.78
CA ILE A 224 34.69 10.53 -28.12
C ILE A 224 33.22 11.03 -28.17
N ARG A 225 32.97 12.13 -28.91
CA ARG A 225 31.64 12.56 -29.41
C ARG A 225 31.45 12.12 -30.86
N ASP A 226 30.21 12.10 -31.34
CA ASP A 226 29.96 12.68 -32.67
C ASP A 226 28.57 13.32 -32.78
N ASP A 227 28.47 14.34 -33.62
CA ASP A 227 27.28 15.19 -33.82
C ASP A 227 26.47 14.75 -35.04
N GLN A 228 25.12 14.87 -34.98
CA GLN A 228 24.41 15.36 -36.16
C GLN A 228 23.08 16.06 -35.85
N ASN A 229 22.89 17.17 -36.57
CA ASN A 229 21.81 18.13 -36.41
C ASN A 229 20.82 18.04 -37.60
N MET A 230 19.55 18.40 -37.36
CA MET A 230 18.51 18.76 -38.36
C MET A 230 18.37 17.90 -39.63
N LEU A 231 17.23 17.20 -39.77
CA LEU A 231 16.31 17.46 -40.89
C LEU A 231 14.90 16.90 -40.65
N ARG A 232 13.88 17.68 -41.03
CA ARG A 232 12.53 17.21 -41.41
C ARG A 232 12.14 18.01 -42.66
N PRO A 233 11.50 17.39 -43.67
CA PRO A 233 10.12 17.77 -43.97
C PRO A 233 9.24 16.62 -44.55
N GLU A 234 8.02 16.98 -44.95
CA GLU A 234 7.05 16.33 -45.86
C GLU A 234 6.45 14.93 -45.56
N GLN A 235 5.11 14.93 -45.40
CA GLN A 235 4.21 13.89 -45.91
C GLN A 235 3.56 14.38 -47.21
N PRO A 236 3.46 13.57 -48.27
CA PRO A 236 2.53 13.80 -49.38
C PRO A 236 1.17 13.09 -49.17
N VAL A 237 0.15 13.50 -49.92
CA VAL A 237 -1.27 13.18 -49.68
C VAL A 237 -1.94 12.55 -50.91
N VAL A 238 -2.59 11.39 -50.70
CA VAL A 238 -3.80 10.81 -51.37
C VAL A 238 -3.90 10.81 -52.92
N ILE A 239 -4.26 9.64 -53.49
CA ILE A 239 -5.39 9.47 -54.46
C ILE A 239 -5.74 7.96 -54.62
N LYS A 240 -6.98 7.67 -55.05
CA LYS A 240 -7.66 6.36 -55.17
C LYS A 240 -8.09 6.11 -56.64
N PRO A 241 -8.30 4.86 -57.12
CA PRO A 241 -9.60 4.15 -56.98
C PRO A 241 -9.44 2.61 -56.72
N ASP A 242 -10.28 1.93 -55.91
CA ASP A 242 -11.57 1.24 -56.23
C ASP A 242 -11.40 -0.05 -57.10
N VAL A 243 -12.19 -1.14 -56.99
CA VAL A 243 -13.66 -1.28 -56.95
C VAL A 243 -14.14 -2.55 -56.20
N ALA A 244 -15.17 -2.40 -55.35
CA ALA A 244 -16.24 -3.35 -54.93
C ALA A 244 -15.88 -4.82 -54.49
N ILE A 245 -16.72 -5.63 -53.85
CA ILE A 245 -18.20 -5.66 -53.70
C ILE A 245 -18.61 -5.95 -52.23
N VAL A 246 -19.73 -5.36 -51.80
CA VAL A 246 -20.48 -5.79 -50.61
C VAL A 246 -21.65 -6.67 -51.03
N VAL A 247 -21.82 -7.84 -50.40
CA VAL A 247 -23.11 -8.55 -50.33
C VAL A 247 -23.34 -8.96 -48.88
N GLN A 248 -24.55 -8.72 -48.40
CA GLN A 248 -25.04 -9.05 -47.06
C GLN A 248 -26.24 -9.99 -47.23
N ALA A 249 -26.22 -11.12 -46.50
CA ALA A 249 -27.33 -12.08 -46.36
C ALA A 249 -27.17 -12.80 -45.01
#